data_AF-A0A5P8Z7A0-F1
#
_entry.id   AF-A0A5P8Z7A0-F1
#
_cell.length_a   1.000
_cell.length_b   1.000
_cell.length_c   1.000
_cell.angle_alpha   90.00
_cell.angle_beta   90.00
_cell.angle_gamma   90.00
#
_symmetry.space_group_name_H-M   'P 1'
#
loop_
_entity.id
_entity.type
_entity.pdbx_description
1 polymer ?
#
loop_
_entity_poly.entity_id
_entity_poly.type
_entity_poly.pdbx_seq_one_letter_code
_entity_poly.pdbx_strand_id
1 'polypeptide(L)' 'MASPLEPWSSGAITLDTNIFLRFLTQDDLDQSAEAERFMSGLTSVASGYVGREILAEMAKVLERAYKVHAPTLLGP' A
#
# COMPACT_ATOMS: atom_id res chain seq x y z
N MET A 1 -18.51 -8.89 -31.10
CA MET A 1 -17.28 -8.16 -30.74
C MET A 1 -17.40 -7.75 -29.28
N ALA A 2 -16.77 -8.48 -28.37
CA ALA A 2 -16.69 -8.11 -26.96
C ALA A 2 -15.51 -7.14 -26.79
N SER A 3 -15.76 -5.98 -26.20
CA SER A 3 -14.70 -5.05 -25.80
C SER A 3 -13.87 -5.72 -24.70
N PRO A 4 -12.52 -5.66 -24.74
CA PRO A 4 -11.70 -6.11 -23.63
C PRO A 4 -11.84 -5.07 -22.52
N LEU A 5 -12.88 -5.21 -21.70
CA LEU A 5 -12.86 -4.58 -20.39
C LEU A 5 -11.76 -5.31 -19.61
N GLU A 6 -10.58 -4.68 -19.59
CA GLU A 6 -9.53 -4.93 -18.62
C GLU A 6 -10.15 -5.26 -17.25
N PRO A 7 -9.68 -6.28 -16.52
CA PRO A 7 -10.36 -6.86 -15.35
C PRO A 7 -10.58 -5.92 -14.15
N TRP A 8 -10.26 -4.63 -14.28
CA TRP A 8 -10.27 -3.63 -13.22
C TRP A 8 -11.28 -2.49 -13.46
N SER A 9 -12.07 -2.54 -14.54
CA SER A 9 -12.70 -1.33 -15.11
C SER A 9 -13.86 -0.68 -14.34
N SER A 10 -14.13 -0.95 -13.05
CA SER A 10 -15.11 -0.17 -12.24
C SER A 10 -15.04 -0.39 -10.71
N GLY A 11 -14.00 -1.02 -10.16
CA GLY A 11 -13.98 -1.44 -8.75
C GLY A 11 -12.93 -0.69 -7.92
N ALA A 12 -13.28 -0.28 -6.70
CA ALA A 12 -12.34 0.22 -5.71
C ALA A 12 -11.20 -0.78 -5.48
N ILE A 13 -9.95 -0.32 -5.49
CA ILE A 13 -8.77 -1.17 -5.27
C ILE A 13 -8.48 -1.23 -3.76
N THR A 14 -8.50 -2.43 -3.19
CA THR A 14 -8.09 -2.68 -1.80
C THR A 14 -6.59 -2.91 -1.74
N LEU A 15 -5.90 -2.14 -0.89
CA LEU A 15 -4.47 -2.27 -0.70
C LEU A 15 -4.16 -3.31 0.36
N ASP A 16 -3.27 -4.25 0.03
CA ASP A 16 -2.73 -5.21 0.98
C ASP A 16 -1.62 -4.59 1.83
N THR A 17 -1.47 -5.07 3.07
CA THR A 17 -0.42 -4.68 4.01
C THR A 17 0.97 -4.72 3.37
N ASN A 18 1.25 -5.71 2.52
CA ASN A 18 2.58 -5.91 1.96
C ASN A 18 2.97 -4.81 0.97
N ILE A 19 2.04 -4.32 0.14
CA ILE A 19 2.32 -3.23 -0.82
C ILE A 19 2.75 -1.97 -0.04
N PHE A 20 2.04 -1.66 1.03
CA PHE A 20 2.40 -0.54 1.90
C PHE A 20 3.75 -0.73 2.59
N LEU A 21 4.02 -1.92 3.11
CA LEU A 21 5.30 -2.19 3.77
C LEU A 21 6.45 -2.05 2.78
N ARG A 22 6.37 -2.65 1.58
CA ARG A 22 7.38 -2.51 0.53
C ARG A 22 7.61 -1.06 0.12
N PHE A 23 6.54 -0.27 0.03
CA PHE A 23 6.65 1.17 -0.23
C PHE A 23 7.33 1.94 0.91
N LEU A 24 6.99 1.66 2.16
CA LEU A 24 7.50 2.41 3.32
C LEU A 24 8.93 2.03 3.72
N THR A 25 9.26 0.74 3.67
CA THR A 25 10.51 0.20 4.22
C THR A 25 11.60 0.03 3.19
N GLN A 26 11.23 -0.04 1.90
CA GLN A 26 12.17 -0.19 0.78
C GLN A 26 13.10 -1.41 0.96
N ASP A 27 12.59 -2.49 1.56
CA ASP A 27 13.40 -3.62 2.03
C ASP A 27 13.63 -4.73 0.99
N ASP A 28 12.95 -4.65 -0.16
CA ASP A 28 13.12 -5.52 -1.32
C ASP A 28 13.16 -4.64 -2.58
N LEU A 29 14.31 -4.52 -3.22
CA LEU A 29 14.54 -3.55 -4.30
C LEU A 29 13.53 -3.66 -5.46
N ASP A 30 13.21 -4.88 -5.88
CA ASP A 30 12.32 -5.10 -7.03
C ASP A 30 10.85 -4.85 -6.63
N GLN A 31 10.43 -5.37 -5.47
CA GLN A 31 9.06 -5.18 -4.99
C GLN A 31 8.80 -3.74 -4.55
N SER A 32 9.80 -3.06 -4.02
CA SER A 32 9.68 -1.67 -3.58
C SER A 32 9.59 -0.70 -4.75
N ALA A 33 10.32 -0.95 -5.85
CA ALA A 33 10.17 -0.18 -7.08
C ALA A 33 8.77 -0.35 -7.69
N GLU A 34 8.21 -1.56 -7.66
CA GLU A 34 6.85 -1.80 -8.14
C GLU A 34 5.81 -1.16 -7.20
N ALA A 35 5.99 -1.25 -5.88
CA ALA A 35 5.14 -0.60 -4.91
C ALA A 35 5.16 0.93 -5.08
N GLU A 36 6.31 1.54 -5.36
CA GLU A 36 6.43 2.98 -5.64
C GLU A 36 5.71 3.38 -6.93
N ARG A 37 5.84 2.60 -8.01
CA ARG A 37 5.10 2.81 -9.26
C ARG A 37 3.59 2.72 -9.05
N PHE A 38 3.15 1.72 -8.29
CA PHE A 38 1.74 1.55 -7.95
C PHE A 38 1.21 2.73 -7.11
N MET A 39 1.91 3.08 -6.02
CA MET A 39 1.50 4.14 -5.11
C MET A 39 1.48 5.52 -5.78
N SER A 40 2.43 5.80 -6.67
CA SER A 40 2.47 7.05 -7.45
C SER A 40 1.36 7.15 -8.52
N GLY A 41 0.75 6.02 -8.91
CA GLY A 41 -0.41 5.98 -9.79
C GLY A 41 -1.76 6.25 -9.10
N LEU A 42 -1.80 6.26 -7.77
CA LEU A 42 -3.04 6.52 -7.02
C LEU A 42 -3.46 7.99 -7.15
N THR A 43 -4.75 8.21 -7.39
CA THR A 43 -5.34 9.55 -7.50
C THR A 43 -6.67 9.63 -6.74
N SER A 44 -7.28 10.81 -6.67
CA SER A 44 -8.62 10.97 -6.10
C SER A 44 -9.72 10.26 -6.92
N VAL A 45 -9.44 9.97 -8.20
CA VAL A 45 -10.36 9.25 -9.09
C VAL A 45 -10.05 7.75 -9.09
N ALA A 46 -8.77 7.38 -9.02
CA ALA A 46 -8.27 6.01 -8.86
C ALA A 46 -7.71 5.84 -7.44
N SER A 47 -8.61 5.88 -6.44
CA SER A 47 -8.22 5.84 -5.04
C SER A 47 -7.94 4.42 -4.56
N GLY A 48 -6.86 4.28 -3.79
CA GLY A 48 -6.59 3.09 -2.99
C GLY A 48 -7.31 3.19 -1.64
N TYR A 49 -7.96 2.12 -1.23
CA TYR A 49 -8.59 2.04 0.09
C TYR A 49 -7.84 1.06 0.97
N VAL A 50 -7.71 1.41 2.25
CA VAL A 50 -7.10 0.56 3.27
C VAL A 50 -8.11 0.32 4.39
N GLY A 51 -8.28 -0.94 4.77
CA GLY A 51 -9.09 -1.29 5.93
C GLY A 51 -8.41 -0.84 7.22
N ARG A 52 -9.18 -0.44 8.23
CA ARG A 52 -8.63 -0.09 9.56
C ARG A 52 -7.78 -1.21 10.17
N GLU A 53 -8.16 -2.47 9.94
CA GLU A 53 -7.42 -3.63 10.42
C GLU A 53 -6.05 -3.75 9.75
N ILE A 54 -5.96 -3.41 8.47
CA ILE A 54 -4.70 -3.39 7.71
C ILE A 54 -3.74 -2.33 8.30
N LEU A 55 -4.25 -1.16 8.69
CA LEU A 55 -3.43 -0.15 9.36
C LEU A 55 -2.87 -0.64 10.71
N ALA A 56 -3.68 -1.36 11.50
CA ALA A 56 -3.24 -1.91 12.78
C ALA A 56 -2.16 -3.00 12.60
N GLU A 57 -2.34 -3.86 11.60
CA GLU A 57 -1.34 -4.88 11.24
C GLU A 57 -0.04 -4.26 10.72
N MET A 58 -0.13 -3.22 9.87
CA MET A 58 1.04 -2.45 9.43
C MET A 58 1.83 -1.88 10.61
N ALA A 59 1.16 -1.23 11.56
CA ALA A 59 1.81 -0.66 12.74
C ALA A 59 2.55 -1.75 13.55
N LYS A 60 1.91 -2.92 13.75
CA LYS A 60 2.51 -4.06 14.45
C LYS A 60 3.75 -4.60 13.71
N VAL A 61 3.71 -4.69 12.38
CA VAL A 61 4.86 -5.15 11.58
C VAL A 61 6.00 -4.13 11.62
N LEU A 62 5.70 -2.84 11.44
CA LEU A 62 6.69 -1.76 11.49
C LEU A 62 7.39 -1.70 12.86
N GLU A 63 6.66 -1.87 13.95
CA GLU A 63 7.24 -1.92 15.30
C GLU A 63 8.13 -3.16 15.50
N ARG A 64 7.65 -4.35 15.13
CA ARG A 64 8.33 -5.61 15.45
C ARG A 64 9.50 -5.92 14.53
N ALA A 65 9.31 -5.80 13.21
CA ALA A 65 10.28 -6.17 12.20
C ALA A 65 11.25 -5.02 11.90
N TYR A 66 10.75 -3.78 11.85
CA TYR A 66 11.53 -2.61 11.42
C TYR A 66 11.93 -1.67 12.57
N LYS A 67 11.50 -1.96 13.81
CA LYS A 67 11.82 -1.17 15.02
C LYS A 67 11.41 0.31 14.91
N VAL A 68 10.39 0.60 14.12
CA VAL A 68 9.82 1.94 14.01
C VAL A 68 8.92 2.18 15.21
N HIS A 69 9.12 3.29 15.92
CA HIS A 69 8.32 3.63 17.11
C HIS A 69 7.12 4.51 16.75
N ALA A 70 6.01 4.35 17.49
CA ALA A 70 4.76 5.06 17.26
C ALA A 70 4.86 6.61 17.13
N PRO A 71 5.71 7.33 17.90
CA PRO A 71 5.91 8.76 17.71
C PRO A 71 6.43 9.15 16.32
N THR A 72 7.11 8.24 15.63
CA THR A 72 7.62 8.46 14.26
C THR A 72 6.54 8.23 13.21
N LEU A 73 5.53 7.39 13.49
CA LEU A 73 4.47 7.03 12.54
C LEU A 73 3.34 8.06 12.47
N LEU A 74 3.08 8.80 13.55
CA LEU A 74 1.95 9.71 13.66
C LEU A 74 2.30 11.18 13.36
N GLY A 75 3.58 11.47 13.09
CA GLY A 75 4.11 12.83 13.08
C GLY A 75 4.29 13.40 14.50
N PRO A 76 4.94 14.57 14.63
CA PRO A 76 5.00 15.29 15.91
C PRO A 76 3.63 15.73 16.41
#